data_AF-A0A965MZD1-F1
#
_entry.id   AF-A0A965MZD1-F1
#
_cell.length_a   1.000
_cell.length_b   1.000
_cell.length_c   1.000
_cell.angle_alpha   90.00
_cell.angle_beta   90.00
_cell.angle_gamma   90.00
#
_symmetry.space_group_name_H-M   'P 1'
#
loop_
_entity.id
_entity.type
_entity.pdbx_description
1 polymer ?
#
loop_
_entity_poly.entity_id
_entity_poly.type
_entity_poly.pdbx_seq_one_letter_code
_entity_poly.pdbx_strand_id
1 'polypeptide(L)'
;MSVVQEPEVKWTPDQMVEVILNEPDDFLKVRETLTRIGVASRKEKKIYQSCHILHKQGRYYLVHFKELFALDGKHANLTVNDIQRRNRITQLLADWGLVEVVDLNKIQDIAPLNQIKVLAHKDKGDWILETKYNIGAKKKKVEDAE
;
A
#
# COMPACT_ATOMS: atom_id res chain seq x y z
N MET A 1 22.27 -5.90 -17.57
CA MET A 1 21.07 -6.34 -16.83
C MET A 1 19.88 -5.95 -17.67
N SER A 2 19.16 -6.93 -18.21
CA SER A 2 17.95 -6.70 -19.00
C SER A 2 16.91 -6.08 -18.07
N VAL A 3 16.49 -4.84 -18.32
CA VAL A 3 15.40 -4.23 -17.57
C VAL A 3 14.14 -4.97 -18.01
N VAL A 4 13.68 -5.91 -17.18
CA VAL A 4 12.39 -6.57 -17.40
C VAL A 4 11.34 -5.48 -17.19
N GLN A 5 10.72 -5.04 -18.28
CA GLN A 5 9.56 -4.15 -18.18
C GLN A 5 8.40 -4.96 -17.60
N GLU A 6 8.01 -4.61 -16.37
CA GLU A 6 6.80 -5.16 -15.79
C GLU A 6 5.57 -4.57 -16.51
N PRO A 7 4.53 -5.37 -16.79
CA PRO A 7 3.33 -4.87 -17.43
C PRO A 7 2.62 -3.82 -16.56
N GLU A 8 2.30 -2.68 -17.17
CA GLU A 8 1.52 -1.62 -16.55
C GLU A 8 0.02 -1.96 -16.52
N VAL A 9 -0.66 -1.51 -15.47
CA VAL A 9 -2.09 -1.75 -15.23
C VAL A 9 -2.87 -0.47 -15.45
N LYS A 10 -3.87 -0.52 -16.34
CA LYS A 10 -4.89 0.54 -16.43
C LYS A 10 -5.81 0.46 -15.23
N TRP A 11 -5.56 1.33 -14.27
CA TRP A 11 -6.25 1.34 -12.99
C TRP A 11 -7.45 2.28 -12.99
N THR A 12 -8.51 1.87 -12.30
CA THR A 12 -9.72 2.65 -12.06
C THR A 12 -10.15 2.53 -10.58
N PRO A 13 -10.85 3.53 -10.00
CA PRO A 13 -11.19 3.53 -8.57
C PRO A 13 -12.01 2.32 -8.08
N ASP A 14 -12.76 1.66 -8.95
CA ASP A 14 -13.49 0.42 -8.63
C ASP A 14 -12.57 -0.77 -8.31
N GLN A 15 -11.29 -0.70 -8.70
CA GLN A 15 -10.29 -1.72 -8.41
C GLN A 15 -9.68 -1.63 -7.00
N MET A 16 -10.05 -0.62 -6.20
CA MET A 16 -9.66 -0.55 -4.79
C MET A 16 -10.20 -1.76 -4.02
N VAL A 17 -9.45 -2.20 -3.00
CA VAL A 17 -9.85 -3.31 -2.14
C VAL A 17 -10.58 -2.76 -0.93
N GLU A 18 -11.89 -2.95 -0.90
CA GLU A 18 -12.73 -2.57 0.24
C GLU A 18 -12.50 -3.55 1.40
N VAL A 19 -12.34 -2.99 2.60
CA VAL A 19 -12.12 -3.75 3.84
C VAL A 19 -13.04 -3.28 4.94
N ILE A 20 -13.36 -4.17 5.87
CA ILE A 20 -14.12 -3.89 7.09
C ILE A 20 -13.14 -3.92 8.27
N LEU A 21 -13.32 -2.99 9.20
CA LEU A 21 -12.61 -2.96 10.48
C LEU A 21 -13.55 -3.47 11.57
N ASN A 22 -13.02 -4.19 12.55
CA ASN A 22 -13.83 -4.66 13.69
C ASN A 22 -14.30 -3.48 14.54
N GLU A 23 -13.39 -2.55 14.81
CA GLU A 23 -13.65 -1.33 15.58
C GLU A 23 -13.13 -0.10 14.83
N PRO A 24 -13.76 1.09 14.96
CA PRO A 24 -13.26 2.32 14.33
C PRO A 24 -11.81 2.66 14.72
N ASP A 25 -11.40 2.35 15.96
CA ASP A 25 -10.06 2.60 16.48
C ASP A 25 -8.98 1.69 15.85
N ASP A 26 -9.39 0.56 15.25
CA ASP A 26 -8.47 -0.31 14.51
C ASP A 26 -7.89 0.39 13.29
N PHE A 27 -8.52 1.47 12.81
CA PHE A 27 -7.97 2.30 11.74
C PHE A 27 -6.55 2.77 12.07
N LEU A 28 -6.31 3.22 13.31
CA LEU A 28 -4.98 3.68 13.73
C LEU A 28 -3.98 2.52 13.84
N LYS A 29 -4.43 1.35 14.28
CA LYS A 29 -3.61 0.14 14.37
C LYS A 29 -3.19 -0.35 12.99
N VAL A 30 -4.12 -0.42 12.03
CA VAL A 30 -3.85 -0.80 10.64
C VAL A 30 -2.92 0.24 9.99
N ARG A 31 -3.19 1.53 10.19
CA ARG A 31 -2.35 2.61 9.65
C ARG A 31 -0.91 2.51 10.16
N GLU A 32 -0.70 2.30 11.46
CA GLU A 32 0.66 2.11 12.02
C GLU A 32 1.32 0.84 11.45
N THR A 33 0.57 -0.27 11.42
CA THR A 33 1.08 -1.56 10.93
C THR A 33 1.58 -1.45 9.50
N LEU A 34 0.84 -0.75 8.63
CA LEU A 34 1.23 -0.52 7.23
C LEU A 34 2.53 0.28 7.08
N THR A 35 2.89 1.16 8.01
CA THR A 35 4.18 1.89 7.96
C THR A 35 5.39 0.98 8.11
N ARG A 36 5.21 -0.19 8.74
CA ARG A 36 6.24 -1.21 8.97
C ARG A 36 6.27 -2.29 7.88
N ILE A 37 5.47 -2.15 6.82
CA ILE A 37 5.34 -3.13 5.74
C ILE A 37 5.59 -2.49 4.38
N GLY A 38 6.48 -3.10 3.60
CA GLY A 38 6.70 -2.70 2.22
C GLY A 38 8.00 -3.21 1.64
N VAL A 39 8.62 -2.41 0.77
CA VAL A 39 9.89 -2.77 0.12
C VAL A 39 11.04 -2.26 0.98
N ALA A 40 11.99 -3.15 1.30
CA ALA A 40 13.13 -2.80 2.15
C ALA A 40 14.41 -2.59 1.33
N SER A 41 15.09 -1.47 1.60
CA SER A 41 16.50 -1.27 1.26
C SER A 41 17.35 -1.75 2.42
N ARG A 42 18.03 -2.89 2.26
CA ARG A 42 18.92 -3.45 3.29
C ARG A 42 20.16 -2.59 3.50
N LYS A 43 20.66 -1.95 2.44
CA LYS A 43 21.83 -1.07 2.49
C LYS A 43 21.59 0.15 3.37
N GLU A 44 20.41 0.75 3.26
CA GLU A 44 20.04 1.98 3.97
C GLU A 44 19.23 1.71 5.25
N LYS A 45 18.98 0.43 5.59
CA LYS A 45 18.01 0.00 6.62
C LYS A 45 16.72 0.83 6.55
N LYS A 46 16.14 0.89 5.36
CA LYS A 46 14.96 1.71 5.09
C LYS A 46 13.82 0.86 4.57
N ILE A 47 12.61 1.11 5.06
CA ILE A 47 11.37 0.54 4.52
C ILE A 47 10.58 1.63 3.81
N TYR A 48 10.21 1.34 2.58
CA TYR A 48 9.27 2.14 1.81
C TYR A 48 7.87 1.55 1.96
N GLN A 49 7.01 2.26 2.68
CA GLN A 49 5.61 1.88 2.85
C GLN A 49 4.94 1.71 1.49
N SER A 50 4.32 0.55 1.26
CA SER A 50 3.69 0.23 -0.02
C SER A 50 2.19 0.54 -0.03
N CYS A 51 1.48 0.22 1.06
CA CYS A 51 0.03 0.33 1.13
C CYS A 51 -0.43 1.29 2.23
N HIS A 52 -1.62 1.85 2.03
CA HIS A 52 -2.28 2.76 2.94
C HIS A 52 -3.72 2.31 3.16
N ILE A 53 -4.22 2.57 4.35
CA ILE A 53 -5.65 2.50 4.63
C ILE A 53 -6.28 3.87 4.34
N LEU A 54 -7.30 3.89 3.48
CA LEU A 54 -8.04 5.07 3.08
C LEU A 54 -9.45 4.97 3.66
N HIS A 55 -9.93 6.05 4.28
CA HIS A 55 -11.34 6.18 4.68
C HIS A 55 -12.04 7.16 3.74
N LYS A 56 -13.07 6.69 3.02
CA LYS A 56 -13.81 7.47 2.03
C LYS A 56 -15.29 7.11 2.07
N GLN A 57 -16.15 8.11 2.27
CA GLN A 57 -17.63 7.97 2.26
C GLN A 57 -18.15 6.85 3.19
N GLY A 58 -17.56 6.74 4.39
CA GLY A 58 -17.96 5.72 5.39
C GLY A 58 -17.44 4.31 5.12
N ARG A 59 -16.54 4.13 4.14
CA ARG A 59 -15.92 2.85 3.79
C ARG A 59 -14.40 2.92 3.93
N TYR A 60 -13.79 1.77 4.23
CA TYR A 60 -12.35 1.63 4.33
C TYR A 60 -11.80 0.86 3.14
N TYR A 61 -10.64 1.28 2.65
CA TYR A 61 -9.97 0.65 1.52
C TYR A 61 -8.50 0.45 1.80
N LEU A 62 -7.93 -0.67 1.34
CA LEU A 62 -6.50 -0.83 1.21
C LEU A 62 -6.06 -0.53 -0.22
N VAL A 63 -5.11 0.41 -0.33
CA VAL A 63 -4.62 0.92 -1.60
C VAL A 63 -3.11 1.05 -1.59
N HIS A 64 -2.48 0.75 -2.70
CA HIS A 64 -1.08 1.03 -2.98
C HIS A 64 -0.86 2.55 -3.13
N PHE A 65 0.31 3.05 -2.75
CA PHE A 65 0.58 4.49 -2.82
C PHE A 65 0.48 5.07 -4.25
N LYS A 66 0.71 4.24 -5.28
CA LYS A 66 0.51 4.65 -6.69
C LYS A 66 -0.96 4.78 -7.07
N GLU A 67 -1.86 3.99 -6.48
CA GLU A 67 -3.31 4.17 -6.66
C GLU A 67 -3.77 5.51 -6.06
N LEU A 68 -3.13 5.97 -4.97
CA LEU A 68 -3.37 7.31 -4.41
C LEU A 68 -2.91 8.42 -5.37
N PHE A 69 -1.78 8.25 -6.06
CA PHE A 69 -1.38 9.19 -7.12
C PHE A 69 -2.39 9.22 -8.27
N ALA A 70 -2.90 8.06 -8.70
CA ALA A 70 -3.92 7.97 -9.74
C ALA A 70 -5.25 8.62 -9.30
N LEU A 71 -5.66 8.46 -8.04
CA LEU A 71 -6.83 9.13 -7.45
C LEU A 71 -6.70 10.66 -7.47
N ASP A 72 -5.48 11.18 -7.33
CA ASP A 72 -5.19 12.61 -7.43
C ASP A 72 -5.09 13.12 -8.87
N GLY A 73 -5.25 12.24 -9.88
CA GLY A 73 -5.09 12.57 -11.30
C GLY A 73 -3.63 12.75 -11.72
N LYS A 74 -2.67 12.28 -10.92
CA LYS A 74 -1.24 12.33 -11.25
C LYS A 74 -0.83 11.11 -12.07
N HIS A 75 0.25 11.24 -12.82
CA HIS A 75 0.86 10.10 -13.50
C HIS A 75 1.30 9.04 -12.46
N ALA A 76 0.81 7.82 -12.63
CA ALA A 76 1.08 6.68 -11.76
C ALA A 76 1.41 5.46 -12.62
N ASN A 77 2.69 5.07 -12.62
CA ASN A 77 3.17 3.88 -13.31
C ASN A 77 2.86 2.61 -12.50
N LEU A 78 1.58 2.30 -12.32
CA LEU A 78 1.14 1.13 -11.55
C LEU A 78 1.44 -0.16 -12.34
N THR A 79 2.23 -1.06 -11.76
CA THR A 79 2.54 -2.36 -12.39
C THR A 79 1.70 -3.48 -11.78
N VAL A 80 1.62 -4.62 -12.47
CA VAL A 80 0.97 -5.83 -11.93
C VAL A 80 1.58 -6.23 -10.58
N ASN A 81 2.90 -6.09 -10.43
CA ASN A 81 3.60 -6.40 -9.20
C ASN A 81 3.20 -5.45 -8.04
N ASP A 82 2.89 -4.18 -8.31
CA ASP A 82 2.36 -3.27 -7.28
C ASP A 82 0.99 -3.75 -6.76
N ILE A 83 0.11 -4.22 -7.66
CA ILE A 83 -1.19 -4.82 -7.31
C ILE A 83 -1.01 -6.11 -6.51
N GLN A 84 -0.14 -7.01 -6.97
CA GLN A 84 0.19 -8.25 -6.29
C GLN A 84 0.74 -8.01 -4.87
N ARG A 85 1.57 -6.97 -4.69
CA ARG A 85 2.06 -6.56 -3.35
C ARG A 85 0.93 -6.03 -2.47
N ARG A 86 0.04 -5.19 -3.01
CA ARG A 86 -1.17 -4.74 -2.30
C ARG A 86 -2.02 -5.90 -1.84
N ASN A 87 -2.27 -6.86 -2.72
CA ASN A 87 -3.08 -8.03 -2.43
C ASN A 87 -2.43 -8.90 -1.35
N ARG A 88 -1.11 -9.14 -1.44
CA ARG A 88 -0.37 -9.88 -0.42
C ARG A 88 -0.39 -9.20 0.95
N ILE A 89 -0.20 -7.87 0.99
CA ILE A 89 -0.27 -7.11 2.25
C ILE A 89 -1.70 -7.14 2.82
N THR A 90 -2.71 -7.05 1.97
CA THR A 90 -4.11 -7.14 2.38
C THR A 90 -4.43 -8.51 2.98
N GLN A 91 -3.97 -9.59 2.34
CA GLN A 91 -4.11 -10.95 2.88
C GLN A 91 -3.41 -11.09 4.24
N LEU A 92 -2.20 -10.56 4.41
CA LEU A 92 -1.50 -10.61 5.70
C LEU A 92 -2.28 -9.90 6.82
N LEU A 93 -2.89 -8.75 6.53
CA LEU A 93 -3.70 -8.03 7.52
C LEU A 93 -4.99 -8.80 7.85
N ALA A 94 -5.59 -9.48 6.88
CA ALA A 94 -6.74 -10.33 7.08
C ALA A 94 -6.40 -11.58 7.91
N ASP A 95 -5.28 -12.23 7.61
CA ASP A 95 -4.78 -13.40 8.36
C ASP A 95 -4.47 -13.07 9.83
N TRP A 96 -4.09 -11.83 10.12
CA TRP A 96 -3.88 -11.34 11.49
C TRP A 96 -5.16 -10.84 12.18
N GLY A 97 -6.31 -10.90 11.50
CA GLY A 97 -7.59 -10.44 12.02
C GLY A 97 -7.69 -8.92 12.20
N LEU A 98 -6.83 -8.14 11.53
CA LEU A 98 -6.87 -6.67 11.61
C LEU A 98 -7.93 -6.05 10.70
N VAL A 99 -8.26 -6.75 9.61
CA VAL A 99 -9.26 -6.33 8.63
C VAL A 99 -10.01 -7.55 8.10
N GLU A 100 -11.23 -7.36 7.61
CA GLU A 100 -11.94 -8.33 6.79
C GLU A 100 -12.04 -7.82 5.35
N VAL A 101 -11.80 -8.68 4.36
CA VAL A 101 -11.82 -8.29 2.94
C VAL A 101 -13.21 -8.54 2.37
N VAL A 102 -13.84 -7.51 1.81
CA VAL A 102 -15.22 -7.60 1.30
C VAL A 102 -15.32 -8.50 0.06
N ASP A 103 -14.35 -8.40 -0.84
CA ASP A 103 -14.29 -9.20 -2.07
C ASP A 103 -12.91 -9.86 -2.23
N LEU A 104 -12.84 -11.15 -1.86
CA LEU A 104 -11.62 -11.95 -1.95
C LEU A 104 -11.13 -12.12 -3.40
N ASN A 105 -11.99 -11.97 -4.41
CA ASN A 105 -11.57 -12.08 -5.81
C ASN A 105 -10.59 -10.97 -6.21
N LYS A 106 -10.66 -9.80 -5.55
CA LYS A 106 -9.76 -8.68 -5.79
C LYS A 106 -8.32 -8.90 -5.31
N ILE A 107 -8.10 -9.93 -4.48
CA ILE A 107 -6.79 -10.21 -3.87
C ILE A 107 -6.21 -11.60 -4.22
N GLN A 108 -6.77 -12.29 -5.22
CA GLN A 108 -6.31 -13.65 -5.59
C GLN A 108 -4.87 -13.67 -6.11
N ASP A 109 -4.50 -12.70 -6.93
CA ASP A 109 -3.16 -12.61 -7.49
C ASP A 109 -2.22 -11.89 -6.50
N ILE A 110 -1.26 -12.62 -5.94
CA ILE A 110 -0.43 -12.16 -4.82
C ILE A 110 1.06 -12.22 -5.15
N ALA A 111 1.80 -11.26 -4.60
CA ALA A 111 3.25 -11.24 -4.73
C ALA A 111 3.89 -12.30 -3.80
N PRO A 112 5.03 -12.90 -4.21
CA PRO A 112 5.85 -13.73 -3.34
C PRO A 112 6.26 -12.99 -2.05
N LEU A 113 6.21 -13.68 -0.91
CA LEU A 113 6.48 -13.08 0.41
C LEU A 113 7.89 -12.47 0.52
N ASN A 114 8.88 -13.01 -0.18
CA ASN A 114 10.25 -12.50 -0.19
C ASN A 114 10.40 -11.09 -0.78
N GLN A 115 9.41 -10.60 -1.52
CA GLN A 115 9.38 -9.24 -2.07
C GLN A 115 8.84 -8.20 -1.07
N ILE A 116 8.27 -8.65 0.05
CA ILE A 116 7.69 -7.79 1.08
C ILE A 116 8.43 -7.98 2.40
N LYS A 117 8.89 -6.88 2.98
CA LYS A 117 9.45 -6.86 4.33
C LYS A 117 8.36 -6.45 5.31
N VAL A 118 8.20 -7.24 6.36
CA VAL A 118 7.42 -6.90 7.55
C VAL A 118 8.42 -6.68 8.69
N LEU A 119 8.36 -5.54 9.38
CA LEU A 119 9.13 -5.29 10.60
C LEU A 119 8.29 -5.55 11.83
N ALA A 120 8.87 -6.25 12.80
CA ALA A 120 8.30 -6.31 14.13
C ALA A 120 8.35 -4.93 14.79
N HIS A 121 7.40 -4.63 15.66
CA HIS A 121 7.32 -3.34 16.36
C HIS A 121 8.62 -3.02 17.12
N LYS A 122 9.26 -4.03 17.72
CA LYS A 122 10.53 -3.90 18.45
C LYS A 122 11.70 -3.45 17.57
N ASP A 123 11.71 -3.81 16.28
CA ASP A 123 12.82 -3.52 15.37
C ASP A 123 12.61 -2.17 14.65
N LYS A 124 11.45 -1.51 14.83
CA LYS A 124 11.11 -0.30 14.07
C LYS A 124 12.07 0.87 14.31
N GLY A 125 12.72 0.92 15.48
CA GLY A 125 13.70 1.95 15.82
C GLY A 125 15.01 1.82 15.03
N ASP A 126 15.31 0.62 14.51
CA ASP A 126 16.52 0.34 13.74
C ASP A 126 16.36 0.64 12.24
N TRP A 127 15.16 1.02 11.82
CA TRP A 127 14.80 1.23 10.42
C TRP A 127 14.22 2.62 10.17
N ILE A 128 14.59 3.19 9.03
CA ILE A 128 13.96 4.40 8.52
C ILE A 128 12.64 4.01 7.85
N LEU A 129 11.50 4.44 8.41
CA LEU A 129 10.18 4.22 7.82
C LEU A 129 9.85 5.40 6.90
N GLU A 130 9.86 5.17 5.59
CA GLU A 130 9.63 6.19 4.57
C GLU A 130 8.26 5.99 3.89
N THR A 131 7.46 7.06 3.89
CA THR A 131 6.15 7.09 3.23
C THR A 131 6.26 7.84 1.90
N LYS A 132 5.94 7.14 0.79
CA LYS A 132 5.97 7.75 -0.55
C LYS A 132 4.77 8.66 -0.84
N TYR A 133 3.72 8.55 -0.04
CA TYR A 133 2.52 9.34 -0.15
C TYR A 133 2.08 9.79 1.25
N ASN A 134 1.63 11.03 1.39
CA ASN A 134 1.09 11.56 2.63
C ASN A 134 -0.38 11.96 2.40
N ILE A 135 -1.29 11.15 2.94
CA ILE A 135 -2.74 11.40 2.84
C ILE A 135 -3.08 12.71 3.57
N GLY A 136 -3.71 13.64 2.85
CA GLY A 136 -4.17 14.91 3.42
C GLY A 136 -3.15 16.05 3.40
N ALA A 137 -1.97 15.87 2.80
CA ALA A 137 -1.09 17.00 2.52
C ALA A 137 -1.77 17.95 1.53
N LYS A 138 -1.95 19.24 1.91
CA LYS A 138 -2.50 20.27 1.02
C LYS A 138 -1.75 20.24 -0.31
N LYS A 139 -2.49 20.25 -1.43
CA LYS A 139 -1.93 20.29 -2.80
C LYS A 139 -0.86 21.38 -2.88
N LYS A 140 0.43 21.00 -2.86
CA LYS A 140 1.42 21.78 -3.60
C LYS A 140 1.16 21.45 -5.06
N LYS A 141 0.73 22.45 -5.82
CA LYS A 141 0.74 22.39 -7.29
C LYS A 141 2.16 21.96 -7.67
N VAL A 142 2.31 20.77 -8.22
CA VAL A 142 3.56 20.36 -8.85
C VAL A 142 3.43 20.92 -10.26
N GLU A 143 4.21 21.96 -10.57
CA GLU A 143 4.49 22.33 -11.95
C GLU A 143 5.18 21.12 -12.58
N ASP A 144 4.55 20.56 -13.61
CA ASP A 144 5.19 19.60 -14.52
C ASP A 144 6.48 20.25 -15.04
N ALA A 145 7.62 19.65 -14.68
CA ALA A 145 8.88 19.94 -15.35
C ALA A 145 8.87 19.16 -16.67
N GLU A 146 8.73 19.91 -17.76
CA GLU A 146 8.88 19.51 -19.16
C GLU A 146 10.24 18.82 -19.44
#